data_AF-A0A6N3BVJ2-F1
#
_entry.id   AF-A0A6N3BVJ2-F1
#
_cell.length_a   1.000
_cell.length_b   1.000
_cell.length_c   1.000
_cell.angle_alpha   90.00
_cell.angle_beta   90.00
_cell.angle_gamma   90.00
#
_symmetry.space_group_name_H-M   'P 1'
#
loop_
_entity.id
_entity.type
_entity.pdbx_description
1 polymer ?
#
loop_
_entity_poly.entity_id
_entity_poly.type
_entity_poly.pdbx_seq_one_letter_code
_entity_poly.pdbx_strand_id
1 'polypeptide(L)' 'MTKTEPHRFPLAELAVALGHSTQTCKRSFRELEDDGLILRVRWEIGAPNRIYVLVPKKRD' A
#
# COMPACT_ATOMS: atom_id res chain seq x y z
N MET A 1 -14.71 -18.35 -1.97
CA MET A 1 -14.05 -17.04 -2.10
C MET A 1 -13.03 -16.94 -0.99
N THR A 2 -11.75 -16.94 -1.33
CA THR A 2 -10.62 -17.06 -0.39
C THR A 2 -10.67 -15.94 0.63
N LYS A 3 -10.83 -16.33 1.90
CA LYS A 3 -10.75 -15.48 3.08
C LYS A 3 -9.33 -14.92 3.12
N THR A 4 -9.12 -13.74 2.54
CA THR A 4 -7.91 -12.96 2.76
C THR A 4 -7.82 -12.76 4.25
N GLU A 5 -6.80 -13.36 4.87
CA GLU A 5 -6.40 -13.07 6.24
C GLU A 5 -6.52 -11.55 6.44
N PRO A 6 -7.37 -11.06 7.36
CA PRO A 6 -7.66 -9.63 7.51
C PRO A 6 -6.45 -8.82 8.01
N HIS A 7 -5.27 -9.46 8.04
CA HIS A 7 -4.05 -9.02 8.67
C HIS A 7 -2.90 -8.84 7.69
N ARG A 8 -3.13 -8.77 6.37
CA ARG A 8 -2.05 -8.44 5.42
C ARG A 8 -2.55 -7.47 4.34
N PHE A 9 -1.79 -6.41 4.10
CA PHE A 9 -2.05 -5.51 2.97
C PHE A 9 -2.02 -6.31 1.66
N PRO A 10 -3.10 -6.28 0.83
CA PRO A 10 -3.33 -7.21 -0.27
C PRO A 10 -2.52 -6.84 -1.52
N LEU A 11 -1.20 -6.74 -1.38
CA LEU A 11 -0.30 -6.29 -2.45
C LEU A 11 -0.33 -7.22 -3.67
N ALA A 12 -0.48 -8.53 -3.46
CA ALA A 12 -0.55 -9.50 -4.54
C ALA A 12 -1.84 -9.35 -5.37
N GLU A 13 -2.98 -9.17 -4.69
CA GLU A 13 -4.27 -8.92 -5.34
C GLU A 13 -4.28 -7.58 -6.09
N LEU A 14 -3.69 -6.53 -5.50
CA LEU A 14 -3.52 -5.25 -6.18
C LEU A 14 -2.67 -5.37 -7.44
N ALA A 15 -1.57 -6.14 -7.37
CA ALA A 15 -0.73 -6.38 -8.53
C ALA A 15 -1.50 -7.08 -9.67
N VAL A 16 -2.29 -8.10 -9.33
CA VAL A 16 -3.16 -8.80 -10.29
C VAL A 16 -4.22 -7.84 -10.87
N ALA A 17 -4.90 -7.07 -10.03
CA ALA A 17 -5.95 -6.13 -10.47
C ALA A 17 -5.41 -5.02 -11.39
N LEU A 18 -4.17 -4.57 -11.15
CA LEU A 18 -3.51 -3.55 -11.96
C LEU A 18 -2.79 -4.13 -13.21
N GLY A 19 -2.74 -5.45 -13.38
CA GLY A 19 -1.98 -6.08 -14.48
C GLY A 19 -0.47 -5.88 -14.37
N HIS A 20 0.04 -5.71 -13.15
CA HIS A 20 1.46 -5.45 -12.87
C HIS A 20 2.09 -6.58 -12.06
N SER A 21 3.42 -6.66 -12.09
CA SER A 21 4.14 -7.56 -11.20
C SER A 21 4.09 -7.08 -9.76
N THR A 22 4.12 -7.99 -8.79
CA THR A 22 4.22 -7.62 -7.37
C THR A 22 5.44 -6.76 -7.07
N GLN A 23 6.57 -6.96 -7.77
CA GLN A 23 7.77 -6.13 -7.61
C GLN A 23 7.54 -4.68 -8.07
N THR A 24 6.87 -4.51 -9.22
CA THR A 24 6.50 -3.20 -9.74
C THR A 24 5.62 -2.45 -8.74
N CYS A 25 4.58 -3.11 -8.21
CA CYS A 25 3.74 -2.49 -7.17
C CYS A 25 4.53 -2.11 -5.92
N LYS A 26 5.46 -2.96 -5.43
CA LYS A 26 6.33 -2.60 -4.29
C LYS A 26 7.15 -1.35 -4.55
N ARG A 27 7.71 -1.23 -5.76
CA ARG A 27 8.48 -0.05 -6.16
C ARG A 27 7.60 1.20 -6.16
N SER A 28 6.43 1.15 -6.80
CA SER A 28 5.50 2.28 -6.83
C SER A 28 5.03 2.69 -5.43
N PHE A 29 4.79 1.73 -4.52
CA PHE A 29 4.49 2.07 -3.13
C PHE A 29 5.64 2.82 -2.44
N ARG A 30 6.90 2.46 -2.72
CA ARG A 30 8.05 3.20 -2.18
C ARG A 30 8.15 4.60 -2.78
N GLU A 31 7.99 4.75 -4.09
CA GLU A 31 8.00 6.06 -4.77
C GLU A 31 6.91 6.99 -4.20
N LEU A 32 5.70 6.47 -3.99
CA LEU A 32 4.61 7.23 -3.35
C LEU A 32 4.91 7.59 -1.87
N GLU A 33 5.65 6.75 -1.14
CA GLU A 33 6.07 7.02 0.24
C GLU A 33 7.13 8.13 0.25
N ASP A 34 8.08 8.08 -0.68
CA ASP A 34 9.14 9.09 -0.86
C ASP A 34 8.57 10.45 -1.32
N ASP A 35 7.55 10.45 -2.18
CA ASP A 35 6.84 11.66 -2.62
C ASP A 35 5.89 12.24 -1.55
N GLY A 36 5.72 11.55 -0.42
CA GLY A 36 4.79 11.96 0.64
C GLY A 36 3.32 11.88 0.22
N LEU A 37 2.98 10.99 -0.73
CA LEU A 37 1.62 10.72 -1.18
C LEU A 37 0.97 9.57 -0.40
N ILE A 38 1.78 8.73 0.25
CA ILE A 38 1.29 7.73 1.20
C ILE A 38 2.10 7.78 2.50
N LEU A 39 1.45 7.38 3.60
CA LEU A 39 2.09 7.17 4.90
C LEU A 39 1.92 5.72 5.33
N ARG A 40 3.02 5.05 5.62
CA ARG A 40 3.02 3.69 6.15
C ARG A 40 3.31 3.71 7.66
N VAL A 41 2.35 3.26 8.45
CA VAL A 41 2.45 3.19 9.91
C VAL A 41 2.59 1.74 10.35
N ARG A 42 3.67 1.45 11.07
CA ARG A 42 3.86 0.17 11.75
C ARG A 42 3.11 0.23 13.07
N TRP A 43 2.06 -0.59 13.21
CA TRP A 43 1.17 -0.55 14.37
C TRP A 43 1.73 -1.36 15.54
N GLU A 44 1.95 -2.66 15.34
CA GLU A 44 2.41 -3.59 16.37
C GLU A 44 3.34 -4.65 15.78
N ILE A 45 4.08 -5.35 16.63
CA ILE A 45 4.92 -6.47 16.21
C ILE A 45 4.01 -7.62 15.77
N GLY A 46 4.14 -8.04 14.50
CA GLY A 46 3.32 -9.10 13.92
C GLY A 46 2.01 -8.61 13.28
N ALA A 47 1.61 -7.35 13.50
CA ALA A 47 0.48 -6.75 12.81
C ALA A 47 0.89 -6.21 11.42
N PRO A 48 -0.03 -6.22 10.43
CA PRO A 48 0.22 -5.56 9.16
C PRO A 48 0.44 -4.06 9.33
N ASN A 49 1.28 -3.52 8.46
CA ASN A 49 1.41 -2.08 8.32
C ASN A 49 0.11 -1.47 7.79
N ARG A 50 -0.30 -0.34 8.36
CA ARG A 50 -1.38 0.48 7.82
C ARG A 50 -0.80 1.43 6.78
N ILE A 51 -1.46 1.56 5.64
CA ILE A 51 -1.08 2.51 4.58
C ILE A 51 -2.21 3.53 4.47
N TYR A 52 -1.87 4.80 4.68
CA TYR A 52 -2.77 5.94 4.52
C TYR A 52 -2.44 6.66 3.23
N VAL A 53 -3.45 6.94 2.41
CA VAL A 53 -3.29 7.78 1.22
C VAL A 53 -3.41 9.24 1.65
N LEU A 54 -2.38 10.02 1.38
CA LEU A 54 -2.36 11.45 1.68
C LEU A 54 -2.98 12.18 0.49
N VAL A 55 -4.20 12.68 0.67
CA VAL A 55 -4.88 13.48 -0.36
C VAL A 55 -4.23 14.86 -0.38
N PRO A 56 -3.57 15.25 -1.48
CA PRO A 56 -2.92 16.55 -1.56
C PRO A 56 -3.99 17.64 -1.41
N LYS A 57 -3.73 18.61 -0.54
CA LYS A 57 -4.54 19.83 -0.49
C LYS A 57 -4.36 20.56 -1.82
N LYS A 58 -5.46 21.05 -2.40
CA LYS A 58 -5.43 21.91 -3.58
C LYS A 58 -4.45 23.05 -3.28
N ARG A 59 -3.44 23.24 -4.14
CA ARG A 59 -2.62 24.46 -4.08
C ARG A 59 -3.51 25.60 -4.53
N ASP A 60 -3.67 26.60 -3.67
CA ASP A 60 -4.28 27.89 -4.02
C ASP A 60 -3.41 28.61 -5.07
#